data_AF-A0A954C7C1-F1
#
_entry.id   AF-A0A954C7C1-F1
#
_cell.length_a   1.000
_cell.length_b   1.000
_cell.length_c   1.000
_cell.angle_alpha   90.00
_cell.angle_beta   90.00
_cell.angle_gamma   90.00
#
_symmetry.space_group_name_H-M   'P 1'
#
loop_
_entity.id
_entity.type
_entity.pdbx_description
1 polymer ?
#
loop_
_entity_poly.entity_id
_entity_poly.type
_entity_poly.pdbx_seq_one_letter_code
_entity_poly.pdbx_strand_id
1 'polypeptide(L)'
;MVSELRSAANAQGRGYAGDALREKYRAERDRRLRSDGTDQYVATVGDFAHYLDDPHADPTFARAPVDETVDVAILGGGFGGLLAAARLVAAGIDDFRIIEKAGDFGGTWYWNRYPGAACDTEAYIYMPLLEEVGYIPTRKYARATELYAHCQRIGRHFDLYGRAYFQTLVTEARWDE
;
A
#
# COMPACT_ATOMS: atom_id res chain seq x y z
N MET A 1 -7.58 -26.53 54.54
CA MET A 1 -8.49 -27.03 53.47
C MET A 1 -8.62 -26.09 52.26
N VAL A 2 -7.61 -25.25 51.95
CA VAL A 2 -7.56 -24.41 50.72
C VAL A 2 -6.21 -24.57 49.98
N SER A 3 -5.31 -25.41 50.50
CA SER A 3 -3.99 -25.69 49.93
C SER A 3 -4.02 -26.78 48.85
N GLU A 4 -4.98 -27.71 48.93
CA GLU A 4 -5.00 -28.88 48.03
C GLU A 4 -5.75 -28.62 46.71
N LEU A 5 -6.56 -27.56 46.64
CA LEU A 5 -7.29 -27.18 45.42
C LEU A 5 -6.42 -26.47 44.37
N ARG A 6 -5.17 -26.09 44.70
CA ARG A 6 -4.22 -25.54 43.72
C ARG A 6 -3.35 -26.59 43.02
N SER A 7 -3.34 -27.84 43.51
CA SER A 7 -2.49 -28.90 42.96
C SER A 7 -3.13 -29.65 41.78
N ALA A 8 -4.47 -29.70 41.71
CA ALA A 8 -5.18 -30.49 40.70
C ALA A 8 -5.28 -29.81 39.31
N ALA A 9 -5.13 -28.48 39.22
CA ALA A 9 -5.21 -27.77 37.94
C ALA A 9 -3.91 -27.84 37.11
N ASN A 10 -2.79 -28.24 37.71
CA ASN A 10 -1.48 -28.35 37.03
C ASN A 10 -1.09 -29.78 36.64
N ALA A 11 -1.95 -30.78 36.90
CA ALA A 11 -1.68 -32.19 36.60
C ALA A 11 -2.01 -32.60 35.15
N GLN A 12 -2.53 -31.69 34.32
CA GLN A 12 -2.57 -31.87 32.87
C GLN A 12 -1.50 -30.97 32.24
N GLY A 13 -0.28 -31.49 32.16
CA GLY A 13 0.91 -30.81 31.65
C GLY A 13 0.76 -30.32 30.21
N ARG A 14 0.11 -29.18 30.01
CA ARG A 14 0.24 -28.34 28.81
C ARG A 14 1.21 -27.20 29.10
N GLY A 15 2.43 -27.57 29.50
CA GLY A 15 3.56 -26.64 29.48
C GLY A 15 3.86 -26.24 28.05
N TYR A 16 4.28 -24.99 27.82
CA TYR A 16 4.73 -24.50 26.52
C TYR A 16 5.88 -25.37 25.98
N ALA A 17 5.60 -26.22 24.99
CA ALA A 17 6.60 -27.09 24.36
C ALA A 17 7.35 -26.31 23.27
N GLY A 18 8.13 -25.29 23.68
CA GLY A 18 8.83 -24.38 22.78
C GLY A 18 9.72 -25.09 21.76
N ASP A 19 10.43 -26.14 22.18
CA ASP A 19 11.33 -26.88 21.29
C ASP A 19 10.57 -27.68 20.22
N ALA A 20 9.48 -28.35 20.60
CA ALA A 20 8.63 -29.06 19.63
C ALA A 20 7.98 -28.09 18.63
N LEU A 21 7.60 -26.88 19.07
CA LEU A 21 7.08 -25.84 18.18
C LEU A 21 8.16 -25.35 17.20
N ARG A 22 9.40 -25.13 17.68
CA ARG A 22 10.53 -24.74 16.83
C ARG A 22 10.89 -25.83 15.81
N GLU A 23 10.83 -27.10 16.22
CA GLU A 23 11.02 -28.26 15.34
C GLU A 23 10.00 -28.26 14.21
N LYS A 24 8.72 -28.06 14.54
CA LYS A 24 7.65 -27.96 13.54
C LYS A 24 7.87 -26.77 12.59
N TYR A 25 8.29 -25.61 13.09
CA TYR A 25 8.60 -24.46 12.24
C TYR A 25 9.76 -24.73 11.28
N ARG A 26 10.83 -25.40 11.75
CA ARG A 26 11.94 -25.83 10.87
C ARG A 26 11.44 -26.77 9.79
N ALA A 27 10.70 -27.82 10.16
CA ALA A 27 10.16 -28.78 9.20
C ALA A 27 9.25 -28.12 8.14
N GLU A 28 8.38 -27.19 8.53
CA GLU A 28 7.52 -26.47 7.58
C GLU A 28 8.29 -25.47 6.70
N ARG A 29 9.31 -24.80 7.24
CA ARG A 29 10.22 -23.96 6.45
C ARG A 29 10.96 -24.80 5.40
N ASP A 30 11.55 -25.91 5.82
CA ASP A 30 12.42 -26.74 4.97
C ASP A 30 11.65 -27.38 3.80
N ARG A 31 10.34 -27.63 3.94
CA ARG A 31 9.45 -28.04 2.84
C ARG A 31 9.30 -27.00 1.72
N ARG A 32 9.58 -25.72 2.01
CA ARG A 32 9.34 -24.58 1.11
C ARG A 32 10.64 -23.88 0.69
N LEU A 33 11.78 -24.29 1.25
CA LEU A 33 13.08 -23.80 0.82
C LEU A 33 13.35 -24.29 -0.60
N ARG A 34 13.67 -23.36 -1.50
CA ARG A 34 14.05 -23.66 -2.87
C ARG A 34 15.42 -23.08 -3.17
N SER A 35 16.22 -23.80 -3.94
CA SER A 35 17.58 -23.37 -4.31
C SER A 35 17.60 -22.23 -5.33
N ASP A 36 16.52 -22.05 -6.09
CA ASP A 36 16.34 -20.98 -7.07
C ASP A 36 15.78 -19.68 -6.47
N GLY A 37 15.51 -19.63 -5.15
CA GLY A 37 15.23 -18.38 -4.44
C GLY A 37 14.13 -17.53 -5.09
N THR A 38 14.41 -16.26 -5.37
CA THR A 38 13.48 -15.34 -6.05
C THR A 38 13.32 -15.61 -7.54
N ASP A 39 14.27 -16.31 -8.16
CA ASP A 39 14.24 -16.64 -9.60
C ASP A 39 13.14 -17.65 -9.93
N GLN A 40 12.49 -18.21 -8.91
CA GLN A 40 11.26 -18.99 -9.07
C GLN A 40 10.09 -18.18 -9.66
N TYR A 41 10.14 -16.84 -9.55
CA TYR A 41 9.12 -15.95 -10.11
C TYR A 41 9.55 -15.47 -11.48
N VAL A 42 8.62 -15.53 -12.44
CA VAL A 42 8.83 -15.01 -13.79
C VAL A 42 8.17 -13.66 -13.94
N ALA A 43 8.84 -12.73 -14.62
CA ALA A 43 8.26 -11.45 -14.95
C ALA A 43 7.07 -11.63 -15.91
N THR A 44 6.05 -10.81 -15.73
CA THR A 44 4.86 -10.77 -16.58
C THR A 44 5.19 -10.06 -17.90
N VAL A 45 5.79 -10.79 -18.84
CA VAL A 45 6.27 -10.29 -20.15
C VAL A 45 5.66 -11.07 -21.32
N GLY A 46 5.86 -10.59 -22.54
CA GLY A 46 5.36 -11.24 -23.76
C GLY A 46 3.84 -11.36 -23.76
N ASP A 47 3.32 -12.55 -24.02
CA ASP A 47 1.86 -12.84 -24.05
C ASP A 47 1.15 -12.46 -22.75
N PHE A 48 1.88 -12.38 -21.62
CA PHE A 48 1.32 -12.05 -20.31
C PHE A 48 1.39 -10.56 -19.98
N ALA A 49 2.11 -9.74 -20.76
CA ALA A 49 2.37 -8.33 -20.42
C ALA A 49 1.08 -7.52 -20.15
N HIS A 50 -0.01 -7.85 -20.84
CA HIS A 50 -1.32 -7.21 -20.67
C HIS A 50 -1.90 -7.31 -19.24
N TYR A 51 -1.45 -8.25 -18.41
CA TYR A 51 -1.84 -8.31 -17.00
C TYR A 51 -1.27 -7.17 -16.16
N LEU A 52 -0.30 -6.41 -16.68
CA LEU A 52 0.25 -5.20 -16.06
C LEU A 52 -0.41 -3.91 -16.54
N ASP A 53 -1.32 -3.99 -17.52
CA ASP A 53 -2.06 -2.85 -18.03
C ASP A 53 -3.04 -2.33 -16.97
N ASP A 54 -3.44 -1.07 -17.11
CA ASP A 54 -4.45 -0.47 -16.25
C ASP A 54 -5.86 -0.72 -16.81
N PRO A 55 -6.67 -1.62 -16.21
CA PRO A 55 -8.02 -1.89 -16.68
C PRO A 55 -9.01 -0.79 -16.28
N HIS A 56 -8.56 0.24 -15.54
CA HIS A 56 -9.40 1.30 -14.98
C HIS A 56 -9.08 2.68 -15.56
N ALA A 57 -7.94 2.84 -16.23
CA ALA A 57 -7.60 4.06 -16.92
C ALA A 57 -8.38 4.22 -18.24
N ASP A 58 -8.51 5.45 -18.70
CA ASP A 58 -8.94 5.73 -20.06
C ASP A 58 -7.79 5.39 -21.03
N PRO A 59 -7.91 4.33 -21.84
CA PRO A 59 -6.84 3.90 -22.74
C PRO A 59 -6.61 4.89 -23.89
N THR A 60 -7.51 5.88 -24.07
CA THR A 60 -7.41 6.91 -25.11
C THR A 60 -6.75 8.19 -24.61
N PHE A 61 -6.46 8.27 -23.30
CA PHE A 61 -5.80 9.43 -22.73
C PHE A 61 -4.43 9.63 -23.36
N ALA A 62 -4.20 10.86 -23.84
CA ALA A 62 -2.91 11.30 -24.33
C ALA A 62 -2.62 12.70 -23.79
N ARG A 63 -1.36 12.93 -23.42
CA ARG A 63 -0.83 14.23 -23.03
C ARG A 63 0.41 14.50 -23.87
N ALA A 64 0.63 15.76 -24.25
CA ALA A 64 1.91 16.16 -24.85
C ALA A 64 3.08 15.83 -23.89
N PRO A 65 4.28 15.53 -24.40
CA PRO A 65 5.45 15.41 -23.56
C PRO A 65 5.64 16.65 -22.70
N VAL A 66 6.02 16.44 -21.43
CA VAL A 66 6.33 17.51 -20.48
C VAL A 66 7.81 17.43 -20.18
N ASP A 67 8.48 18.57 -20.32
CA ASP A 67 9.85 18.81 -19.89
C ASP A 67 9.80 19.98 -18.91
N GLU A 68 10.06 19.71 -17.63
CA GLU A 68 9.90 20.65 -16.54
C GLU A 68 10.98 20.40 -15.48
N THR A 69 11.49 21.48 -14.89
CA THR A 69 12.33 21.44 -13.70
C THR A 69 11.46 21.77 -12.50
N VAL A 70 11.54 20.95 -11.46
CA VAL A 70 10.76 21.11 -10.22
C VAL A 70 11.68 20.91 -9.02
N ASP A 71 11.39 21.58 -7.91
CA ASP A 71 12.12 21.37 -6.66
C ASP A 71 11.92 19.93 -6.12
N VAL A 72 10.72 19.36 -6.26
CA VAL A 72 10.41 18.01 -5.77
C VAL A 72 9.58 17.19 -6.78
N ALA A 73 10.06 15.98 -7.07
CA ALA A 73 9.30 14.95 -7.78
C ALA A 73 8.90 13.81 -6.82
N ILE A 74 7.59 13.60 -6.66
CA ILE A 74 7.01 12.51 -5.86
C ILE A 74 6.63 11.37 -6.79
N LEU A 75 7.20 10.19 -6.59
CA LEU A 75 6.86 9.01 -7.37
C LEU A 75 5.81 8.17 -6.64
N GLY A 76 4.60 8.12 -7.20
CA GLY A 76 3.44 7.41 -6.68
C GLY A 76 2.39 8.33 -6.05
N GLY A 77 1.14 8.08 -6.39
CA GLY A 77 -0.08 8.73 -5.93
C GLY A 77 -0.89 7.90 -4.93
N GLY A 78 -0.24 6.96 -4.23
CA GLY A 78 -0.81 6.26 -3.07
C GLY A 78 -0.73 7.09 -1.78
N PHE A 79 -1.10 6.51 -0.63
CA PHE A 79 -1.06 7.21 0.65
C PHE A 79 0.32 7.82 0.98
N GLY A 80 1.42 7.15 0.65
CA GLY A 80 2.76 7.69 0.87
C GLY A 80 3.02 9.00 0.11
N GLY A 81 2.72 9.03 -1.19
CA GLY A 81 2.88 10.24 -2.00
C GLY A 81 1.88 11.33 -1.65
N LEU A 82 0.63 10.97 -1.34
CA LEU A 82 -0.37 11.91 -0.85
C LEU A 82 0.03 12.55 0.49
N LEU A 83 0.59 11.79 1.42
CA LEU A 83 1.13 12.30 2.68
C LEU A 83 2.30 13.25 2.43
N ALA A 84 3.27 12.85 1.59
CA ALA A 84 4.41 13.70 1.25
C ALA A 84 3.94 15.03 0.65
N ALA A 85 3.06 14.98 -0.35
CA ALA A 85 2.49 16.15 -1.00
C ALA A 85 1.71 17.05 -0.03
N ALA A 86 0.84 16.48 0.81
CA ALA A 86 0.12 17.23 1.84
C ALA A 86 1.08 17.94 2.82
N ARG A 87 2.22 17.32 3.16
CA ARG A 87 3.22 17.94 4.03
C ARG A 87 4.06 19.00 3.31
N LEU A 88 4.34 18.86 2.02
CA LEU A 88 4.93 19.95 1.21
C LEU A 88 4.01 21.18 1.17
N VAL A 89 2.72 20.96 0.88
CA VAL A 89 1.71 22.03 0.90
C VAL A 89 1.65 22.72 2.27
N ALA A 90 1.63 21.95 3.36
CA ALA A 90 1.64 22.52 4.72
C ALA A 90 2.92 23.30 5.06
N ALA A 91 4.04 22.94 4.44
CA ALA A 91 5.32 23.66 4.58
C ALA A 91 5.43 24.88 3.66
N GLY A 92 4.43 25.15 2.81
CA GLY A 92 4.47 26.23 1.83
C GLY A 92 5.37 25.95 0.63
N ILE A 93 5.70 24.68 0.37
CA ILE A 93 6.45 24.25 -0.80
C ILE A 93 5.44 23.87 -1.88
N ASP A 94 5.40 24.65 -2.96
CA ASP A 94 4.44 24.50 -4.04
C ASP A 94 5.07 24.12 -5.39
N ASP A 95 6.39 24.12 -5.53
CA ASP A 95 7.03 23.64 -6.75
C ASP A 95 7.30 22.13 -6.71
N PHE A 96 6.25 21.34 -6.93
CA PHE A 96 6.37 19.89 -6.97
C PHE A 96 5.38 19.21 -7.91
N ARG A 97 5.76 18.01 -8.36
CA ARG A 97 4.92 17.12 -9.17
C ARG A 97 4.78 15.74 -8.55
N ILE A 98 3.60 15.15 -8.69
CA ILE A 98 3.33 13.76 -8.36
C ILE A 98 3.24 12.97 -9.66
N ILE A 99 4.06 11.94 -9.84
CA ILE A 99 4.07 11.10 -11.04
C ILE A 99 3.50 9.73 -10.66
N GLU A 100 2.39 9.33 -11.30
CA GLU A 100 1.66 8.11 -10.98
C GLU A 100 1.31 7.33 -12.25
N LYS A 101 1.57 6.01 -12.22
CA LYS A 101 1.25 5.09 -13.31
C LYS A 101 -0.27 4.93 -13.48
N ALA A 102 -1.01 4.88 -12.39
CA ALA A 102 -2.45 4.74 -12.37
C ALA A 102 -3.15 5.95 -13.01
N GLY A 103 -4.40 5.74 -13.43
CA GLY A 103 -5.27 6.81 -13.93
C GLY A 103 -5.83 7.78 -12.88
N ASP A 104 -5.62 7.56 -11.57
CA ASP A 104 -6.07 8.43 -10.48
C ASP A 104 -5.24 8.15 -9.19
N PHE A 105 -5.41 8.97 -8.16
CA PHE A 105 -4.83 8.73 -6.84
C PHE A 105 -5.37 7.47 -6.19
N GLY A 106 -4.50 6.70 -5.54
CA GLY A 106 -4.93 5.56 -4.74
C GLY A 106 -3.84 4.54 -4.50
N GLY A 107 -2.85 4.45 -5.39
CA GLY A 107 -1.81 3.42 -5.35
C GLY A 107 -2.46 2.05 -5.20
N THR A 108 -2.10 1.30 -4.16
CA THR A 108 -2.72 0.01 -3.82
C THR A 108 -4.25 0.03 -3.91
N TRP A 109 -4.92 1.08 -3.44
CA TRP A 109 -6.38 1.16 -3.43
C TRP A 109 -7.00 1.59 -4.76
N TYR A 110 -6.19 2.16 -5.68
CA TYR A 110 -6.59 2.34 -7.07
C TYR A 110 -6.59 0.99 -7.81
N TRP A 111 -5.50 0.23 -7.70
CA TRP A 111 -5.26 -1.00 -8.46
C TRP A 111 -6.10 -2.18 -7.95
N ASN A 112 -6.23 -2.34 -6.63
CA ASN A 112 -6.87 -3.51 -6.05
C ASN A 112 -8.37 -3.31 -5.88
N ARG A 113 -9.15 -3.80 -6.86
CA ARG A 113 -10.62 -3.74 -6.85
C ARG A 113 -11.30 -5.11 -6.83
N TYR A 114 -10.58 -6.16 -6.42
CA TYR A 114 -11.14 -7.50 -6.33
C TYR A 114 -12.22 -7.60 -5.24
N PRO A 115 -13.24 -8.49 -5.40
CA PRO A 115 -14.31 -8.65 -4.42
C PRO A 115 -13.78 -8.97 -3.02
N GLY A 116 -14.21 -8.20 -2.03
CA GLY A 116 -13.84 -8.39 -0.63
C GLY A 116 -12.57 -7.67 -0.18
N ALA A 117 -11.86 -6.97 -1.07
CA ALA A 117 -10.67 -6.18 -0.73
C ALA A 117 -10.94 -5.19 0.41
N ALA A 118 -10.02 -5.16 1.38
CA ALA A 118 -10.11 -4.36 2.60
C ALA A 118 -8.71 -4.17 3.19
N CYS A 119 -8.54 -3.17 4.07
CA CYS A 119 -7.39 -3.14 4.96
C CYS A 119 -7.53 -4.19 6.07
N ASP A 120 -6.40 -4.70 6.55
CA ASP A 120 -6.31 -5.61 7.70
C ASP A 120 -6.03 -4.87 9.02
N THR A 121 -5.60 -3.62 8.92
CA THR A 121 -5.35 -2.71 10.03
C THR A 121 -6.60 -1.87 10.31
N GLU A 122 -6.83 -1.53 11.58
CA GLU A 122 -7.96 -0.67 11.97
C GLU A 122 -7.91 0.68 11.24
N ALA A 123 -9.04 1.08 10.66
CA ALA A 123 -9.15 2.21 9.76
C ALA A 123 -8.71 3.55 10.38
N TYR A 124 -9.01 3.77 11.67
CA TYR A 124 -8.58 4.97 12.39
C TYR A 124 -7.05 5.09 12.53
N ILE A 125 -6.33 3.97 12.45
CA ILE A 125 -4.88 3.92 12.53
C ILE A 125 -4.26 3.94 11.12
N TYR A 126 -4.93 3.27 10.17
CA TYR A 126 -4.40 3.05 8.83
C TYR A 126 -4.67 4.21 7.86
N MET A 127 -5.85 4.85 7.94
CA MET A 127 -6.23 5.92 7.02
C MET A 127 -5.57 7.23 7.45
N PRO A 128 -4.72 7.84 6.60
CA PRO A 128 -4.00 9.04 6.98
C PRO A 128 -4.89 10.29 6.91
N LEU A 129 -4.52 11.34 7.64
CA LEU A 129 -5.12 12.67 7.50
C LEU A 129 -6.64 12.74 7.81
N LEU A 130 -7.17 11.78 8.58
CA LEU A 130 -8.61 11.71 8.90
C LEU A 130 -9.14 13.00 9.53
N GLU A 131 -8.36 13.61 10.44
CA GLU A 131 -8.72 14.87 11.09
C GLU A 131 -8.68 16.03 10.11
N GLU A 132 -7.58 16.18 9.36
CA GLU A 132 -7.40 17.25 8.39
C GLU A 132 -8.52 17.24 7.32
N VAL A 133 -8.90 16.07 6.82
CA VAL A 133 -9.96 15.95 5.81
C VAL A 133 -11.37 15.78 6.39
N GLY A 134 -11.51 15.81 7.71
CA GLY A 134 -12.79 15.71 8.43
C GLY A 134 -13.58 14.43 8.13
N TYR A 135 -12.90 13.29 7.99
CA TYR A 135 -13.53 12.02 7.63
C TYR A 135 -13.57 11.02 8.78
N ILE A 136 -14.72 10.34 8.92
CA ILE A 136 -14.91 9.24 9.87
C ILE A 136 -15.10 7.95 9.07
N PRO A 137 -14.20 6.95 9.20
CA PRO A 137 -14.36 5.65 8.58
C PRO A 137 -15.68 4.99 8.97
N THR A 138 -16.34 4.36 7.99
CA THR A 138 -17.66 3.72 8.15
C THR A 138 -17.58 2.39 8.87
N ARG A 139 -16.39 1.77 8.93
CA ARG A 139 -16.14 0.45 9.54
C ARG A 139 -14.78 0.43 10.20
N LYS A 140 -14.63 -0.44 11.21
CA LYS A 140 -13.33 -0.70 11.86
C LYS A 140 -12.25 -1.14 10.85
N TYR A 141 -12.62 -1.96 9.86
CA TYR A 141 -11.74 -2.35 8.75
C TYR A 141 -12.37 -1.86 7.44
N ALA A 142 -11.79 -0.81 6.87
CA ALA A 142 -12.32 -0.13 5.69
C ALA A 142 -12.19 -1.01 4.45
N ARG A 143 -13.18 -0.94 3.56
CA ARG A 143 -13.15 -1.65 2.27
C ARG A 143 -12.32 -0.87 1.26
N ALA A 144 -11.78 -1.55 0.25
CA ALA A 144 -10.94 -0.92 -0.77
C ALA A 144 -11.61 0.28 -1.45
N THR A 145 -12.93 0.22 -1.69
CA THR A 145 -13.69 1.34 -2.28
C THR A 145 -13.70 2.60 -1.39
N GLU A 146 -13.79 2.43 -0.07
CA GLU A 146 -13.72 3.52 0.90
C GLU A 146 -12.31 4.10 1.02
N LEU A 147 -11.30 3.22 1.01
CA LEU A 147 -9.88 3.61 1.04
C LEU A 147 -9.50 4.38 -0.23
N TYR A 148 -9.95 3.92 -1.40
CA TYR A 148 -9.77 4.61 -2.67
C TYR A 148 -10.45 5.99 -2.67
N ALA A 149 -11.73 6.06 -2.27
CA ALA A 149 -12.43 7.33 -2.14
C ALA A 149 -11.73 8.28 -1.15
N HIS A 150 -11.04 7.74 -0.14
CA HIS A 150 -10.25 8.53 0.78
C HIS A 150 -8.95 9.07 0.19
N CYS A 151 -8.25 8.31 -0.66
CA CYS A 151 -7.14 8.85 -1.44
C CYS A 151 -7.58 10.06 -2.29
N GLN A 152 -8.72 9.95 -2.98
CA GLN A 152 -9.27 11.05 -3.77
C GLN A 152 -9.71 12.24 -2.90
N ARG A 153 -10.23 11.98 -1.69
CA ARG A 153 -10.58 13.02 -0.72
C ARG A 153 -9.36 13.83 -0.31
N ILE A 154 -8.25 13.17 -0.02
CA ILE A 154 -6.97 13.84 0.27
C ILE A 154 -6.51 14.64 -0.94
N GLY A 155 -6.51 14.03 -2.13
CA GLY A 155 -6.13 14.71 -3.38
C GLY A 155 -6.94 15.98 -3.66
N ARG A 156 -8.25 15.99 -3.36
CA ARG A 156 -9.10 17.18 -3.45
C ARG A 156 -8.85 18.19 -2.34
N HIS A 157 -8.72 17.73 -1.09
CA HIS A 157 -8.58 18.61 0.07
C HIS A 157 -7.29 19.47 -0.01
N PHE A 158 -6.19 18.88 -0.48
CA PHE A 158 -4.90 19.57 -0.62
C PHE A 158 -4.63 20.10 -2.05
N ASP A 159 -5.65 20.14 -2.91
CA ASP A 159 -5.56 20.61 -4.31
C ASP A 159 -4.39 19.98 -5.11
N LEU A 160 -4.27 18.66 -5.04
CA LEU A 160 -3.14 17.92 -5.61
C LEU A 160 -3.37 17.47 -7.05
N TYR A 161 -4.62 17.49 -7.54
CA TYR A 161 -4.95 17.01 -8.88
C TYR A 161 -4.24 17.81 -9.98
N GLY A 162 -4.11 19.14 -9.82
CA GLY A 162 -3.35 19.99 -10.75
C GLY A 162 -1.83 19.76 -10.71
N ARG A 163 -1.34 18.96 -9.76
CA ARG A 163 0.08 18.67 -9.54
C ARG A 163 0.45 17.25 -9.95
N ALA A 164 -0.50 16.46 -10.44
CA ALA A 164 -0.31 15.06 -10.74
C ALA A 164 -0.23 14.76 -12.24
N TYR A 165 0.77 13.98 -12.62
CA TYR A 165 0.87 13.31 -13.91
C TYR A 165 0.46 11.84 -13.75
N PHE A 166 -0.83 11.60 -13.97
CA PHE A 166 -1.39 10.25 -14.06
C PHE A 166 -1.01 9.55 -15.36
N GLN A 167 -1.28 8.25 -15.43
CA GLN A 167 -0.97 7.40 -16.59
C GLN A 167 0.49 7.54 -17.05
N THR A 168 1.41 7.77 -16.10
CA THR A 168 2.82 8.06 -16.36
C THR A 168 3.69 7.12 -15.52
N LEU A 169 4.33 6.15 -16.17
CA LEU A 169 5.29 5.25 -15.54
C LEU A 169 6.69 5.85 -15.62
N VAL A 170 7.34 6.03 -14.46
CA VAL A 170 8.77 6.34 -14.43
C VAL A 170 9.57 5.09 -14.79
N THR A 171 10.42 5.21 -15.81
CA THR A 171 11.28 4.13 -16.29
C THR A 171 12.73 4.30 -15.89
N GLU A 172 13.15 5.51 -15.53
CA GLU A 172 14.53 5.85 -15.21
C GLU A 172 14.62 7.05 -14.26
N ALA A 173 15.64 7.05 -13.41
CA ALA A 173 16.07 8.19 -12.63
C ALA A 173 17.61 8.24 -12.64
N ARG A 174 18.18 9.42 -12.92
CA ARG A 174 19.63 9.64 -12.92
C ARG A 174 19.97 10.82 -12.03
N TRP A 175 21.00 10.65 -11.23
CA TRP A 175 21.59 11.73 -10.46
C TRP A 175 22.59 12.48 -11.35
N ASP A 176 22.53 13.81 -11.33
CA ASP A 176 23.49 14.71 -11.99
C ASP A 176 24.29 15.44 -10.90
N GLU A 177 25.62 15.42 -11.00
CA GLU A 177 26.55 16.00 -10.00
C GLU A 177 27.01 17.41 -10.41
#